data_AF-A0A4Q3CC39-F1
#
_entry.id   AF-A0A4Q3CC39-F1
#
_cell.length_a   1.000
_cell.length_b   1.000
_cell.length_c   1.000
_cell.angle_alpha   90.00
_cell.angle_beta   90.00
_cell.angle_gamma   90.00
#
_symmetry.space_group_name_H-M   'P 1'
#
loop_
_entity.id
_entity.type
_entity.pdbx_description
1 polymer ?
#
loop_
_entity_poly.entity_id
_entity_poly.type
_entity_poly.pdbx_seq_one_letter_code
_entity_poly.pdbx_strand_id
1 'polypeptide(L)' 'TVPTLVEAGLAPRHVDFRPFVLTGANGVKVVPGGLTRVALREGSLVVNSSQGGGTKDSFVLMDDGAASC' A
#
# COMPACT_ATOMS: atom_id res chain seq x y z
N THR A 1 -4.33 -10.05 -3.24
CA THR A 1 -3.01 -10.35 -2.65
C THR A 1 -1.93 -9.73 -3.52
N VAL A 2 -0.71 -9.53 -3.01
CA VAL A 2 0.42 -8.97 -3.77
C VAL A 2 1.62 -9.93 -3.76
N PRO A 3 2.42 -9.98 -4.84
CA PRO A 3 3.67 -10.75 -4.85
C PRO A 3 4.61 -10.24 -3.76
N THR A 4 5.10 -11.15 -2.92
CA THR A 4 5.98 -10.84 -1.81
C THR A 4 7.10 -11.87 -1.76
N LEU A 5 8.35 -11.39 -1.66
CA LEU A 5 9.51 -12.25 -1.55
C LEU A 5 9.53 -12.88 -0.15
N VAL A 6 9.54 -14.20 -0.12
CA VAL A 6 9.66 -15.03 1.07
C VAL A 6 10.82 -16.02 0.87
N GLU A 7 11.15 -16.82 1.88
CA GLU A 7 12.28 -17.76 1.82
C GLU A 7 12.16 -18.74 0.63
N ALA A 8 10.95 -19.20 0.32
CA ALA A 8 10.68 -20.11 -0.79
C ALA A 8 10.57 -19.41 -2.17
N GLY A 9 10.84 -18.11 -2.26
CA GLY A 9 10.71 -17.31 -3.48
C GLY A 9 9.53 -16.35 -3.47
N LEU A 10 8.89 -16.11 -4.62
CA LEU A 10 7.73 -15.22 -4.70
C LEU A 10 6.45 -15.95 -4.32
N ALA A 11 5.74 -15.45 -3.30
CA ALA A 11 4.45 -15.97 -2.88
C ALA A 11 3.42 -14.84 -2.72
N PRO A 12 2.12 -15.12 -2.92
CA PRO A 12 1.07 -14.16 -2.65
C PRO A 12 0.95 -13.90 -1.15
N ARG A 13 0.77 -12.63 -0.77
CA ARG A 13 0.43 -12.23 0.60
C ARG A 13 -0.74 -11.24 0.63
N HIS A 14 -1.50 -11.28 1.71
CA HIS A 14 -2.58 -10.31 1.92
C HIS A 14 -2.01 -8.94 2.20
N VAL A 15 -2.73 -7.93 1.74
CA VAL A 15 -2.30 -6.55 1.78
C VAL A 15 -3.50 -5.69 2.15
N ASP A 16 -3.25 -4.59 2.83
CA ASP A 16 -4.17 -3.47 2.83
C ASP A 16 -3.49 -2.20 2.34
N PHE A 17 -4.31 -1.28 1.84
CA PHE A 17 -3.87 0.01 1.33
C PHE A 17 -4.61 1.11 2.05
N ARG A 18 -3.85 2.06 2.61
CA ARG A 18 -4.37 3.22 3.32
C ARG A 18 -4.00 4.49 2.56
N PRO A 19 -4.90 5.01 1.71
CA PRO A 19 -4.70 6.31 1.08
C PRO A 19 -4.85 7.43 2.13
N PHE A 20 -4.32 8.60 1.80
CA PHE A 20 -4.47 9.81 2.61
C PHE A 20 -5.33 10.83 1.86
N VAL A 21 -6.37 11.31 2.55
CA VAL A 21 -7.26 12.36 2.06
C VAL A 21 -6.90 13.66 2.79
N LEU A 22 -6.62 14.71 2.03
CA LEU A 22 -6.31 16.04 2.53
C LEU A 22 -7.50 16.96 2.30
N THR A 23 -8.01 17.57 3.37
CA THR A 23 -9.10 18.54 3.33
C THR A 23 -8.56 19.92 3.70
N GLY A 24 -8.91 20.93 2.89
CA GLY A 24 -8.51 22.32 3.15
C GLY A 24 -9.45 23.33 2.51
N ALA A 25 -9.08 24.61 2.57
CA ALA A 25 -9.89 25.72 2.03
C ALA A 25 -10.23 25.56 0.54
N ASN A 26 -9.37 24.88 -0.22
CA ASN A 26 -9.51 24.67 -1.66
C ASN A 26 -10.16 23.32 -2.02
N GLY A 27 -10.82 22.67 -1.05
CA GLY A 27 -11.55 21.41 -1.26
C GLY A 27 -10.86 20.18 -0.67
N VAL A 28 -11.26 19.01 -1.18
CA VAL A 28 -10.80 17.68 -0.73
C VAL A 28 -9.97 17.05 -1.85
N LYS A 29 -8.76 16.61 -1.55
CA LYS A 29 -7.89 15.89 -2.49
C LYS A 29 -7.36 14.59 -1.91
N VAL A 30 -7.21 13.57 -2.76
CA VAL A 30 -6.52 12.32 -2.43
C VAL A 30 -5.10 12.40 -2.98
N VAL A 31 -4.10 12.09 -2.16
CA VAL A 31 -2.70 12.05 -2.62
C VAL A 31 -2.52 10.82 -3.54
N PRO A 32 -1.77 10.92 -4.66
CA PRO A 32 -1.46 9.77 -5.51
C PRO A 32 -0.46 8.83 -4.82
N GLY A 33 -0.92 8.17 -3.75
CA GLY A 33 -0.12 7.30 -2.91
C GLY A 33 -0.83 6.95 -1.60
N GLY A 34 -0.12 6.23 -0.74
CA GLY A 34 -0.62 5.83 0.57
C GLY A 34 0.32 4.87 1.26
N LEU A 35 -0.12 4.35 2.40
CA LEU A 35 0.60 3.31 3.12
C LEU A 35 0.07 1.93 2.69
N THR A 36 0.90 1.13 2.04
CA THR A 36 0.60 -0.29 1.81
C THR A 36 1.22 -1.14 2.92
N ARG A 37 0.42 -2.00 3.56
CA ARG A 37 0.89 -2.96 4.56
C ARG A 37 0.63 -4.38 4.10
N VAL A 38 1.56 -5.28 4.38
CA VAL A 38 1.52 -6.69 3.93
C VAL A 38 1.58 -7.63 5.12
N ALA A 39 0.74 -8.66 5.12
CA ALA A 39 0.79 -9.76 6.07
C ALA A 39 1.88 -10.73 5.62
N LEU A 40 3.03 -10.81 6.31
CA LEU A 40 4.16 -11.63 5.84
C LEU A 40 3.96 -13.13 6.10
N ARG A 41 3.18 -13.48 7.13
CA ARG A 41 2.82 -14.86 7.46
C ARG A 41 1.84 -15.42 6.42
N GLU A 42 2.08 -16.65 5.97
CA GLU A 42 1.21 -17.33 5.02
C GLU A 42 -0.20 -17.49 5.58
N GLY A 43 -1.22 -17.24 4.73
CA GLY A 43 -2.63 -17.30 5.11
C GLY A 43 -3.10 -16.20 6.08
N SER A 44 -2.20 -15.39 6.65
CA SER A 44 -2.56 -14.35 7.60
C SER A 44 -3.25 -13.17 6.90
N LEU A 45 -4.26 -12.60 7.57
CA LEU A 45 -4.87 -11.31 7.23
C LEU A 45 -4.34 -10.16 8.10
N VAL A 46 -3.48 -10.47 9.07
CA VAL A 46 -2.95 -9.51 10.03
C VAL A 46 -1.75 -8.78 9.41
N VAL A 47 -1.95 -7.50 9.10
CA VAL A 47 -0.96 -6.62 8.46
C VAL A 47 -0.26 -5.67 9.46
N ASN A 48 -0.58 -5.73 10.76
CA ASN A 48 0.05 -4.84 11.73
C ASN A 48 1.50 -5.25 12.03
N SER A 49 2.35 -4.27 12.29
CA SER A 49 3.78 -4.49 12.51
C SER A 49 4.08 -5.31 13.77
N SER A 50 3.28 -5.15 14.84
CA SER A 50 3.46 -5.87 16.10
C SER A 50 3.30 -7.39 15.98
N GLN A 51 2.71 -7.90 14.89
CA GLN A 51 2.55 -9.34 14.64
C GLN A 51 3.25 -9.80 13.34
N GLY A 52 4.27 -9.05 12.91
CA GLY A 52 5.08 -9.41 11.74
C GLY A 52 4.48 -8.98 10.41
N GLY A 53 3.66 -7.92 10.40
CA GLY A 53 3.31 -7.19 9.18
C GLY A 53 4.47 -6.32 8.69
N GLY A 54 4.59 -6.20 7.37
CA GLY A 54 5.55 -5.33 6.71
C GLY A 54 4.88 -4.19 5.93
N THR A 55 5.67 -3.39 5.23
CA THR A 55 5.18 -2.33 4.33
C THR A 55 5.70 -2.55 2.91
N LYS A 56 5.03 -1.93 1.94
CA LYS A 56 5.46 -1.85 0.54
C LYS A 56 5.24 -0.43 0.03
N ASP A 57 5.99 -0.05 -0.99
CA ASP A 57 5.72 1.18 -1.71
C ASP A 57 4.46 1.05 -2.57
N SER A 58 3.71 2.14 -2.68
CA SER A 58 2.52 2.25 -3.52
C SER A 58 2.82 3.14 -4.71
N PHE A 59 2.90 2.57 -5.90
CA PHE A 59 3.01 3.34 -7.13
C PHE A 59 1.63 3.53 -7.75
N VAL A 60 1.15 4.78 -7.75
CA VAL A 60 -0.03 5.21 -8.50
C VAL A 60 0.46 5.72 -9.84
N LEU A 61 0.13 5.01 -10.91
CA LEU A 61 0.48 5.44 -12.26
C LEU A 61 -0.37 6.65 -12.63
N MET A 62 0.28 7.72 -13.07
CA MET A 62 -0.36 8.92 -13.57
C MET A 62 -0.37 8.84 -15.10
N ASP A 63 -1.43 9.32 -15.74
CA ASP A 63 -1.41 9.54 -17.18
C ASP A 63 -0.39 10.64 -17.52
N ASP A 64 0.19 10.58 -18.73
CA ASP A 64 1.32 11.42 -19.19
C ASP A 64 1.10 12.96 -19.09
N GLY A 65 -0.11 13.41 -18.75
CA GLY A 65 -0.45 14.83 -18.55
C GLY A 65 -0.77 15.25 -17.12
N ALA A 66 -0.79 14.32 -16.15
CA ALA A 66 -1.22 14.61 -14.77
C ALA A 66 -0.01 14.90 -13.87
N ALA A 67 0.72 15.98 -14.16
CA ALA A 67 1.69 16.54 -13.25
C ALA A 67 1.14 17.84 -12.62
N SER A 68 0.39 17.71 -11.53
CA SER A 68 0.25 18.79 -10.55
C SER A 68 -0.15 18.21 -9.19
N CYS A 69 0.81 18.13 -8.27
CA CYS A 69 0.56 17.89 -6.85
C CYS A 69 0.27 19.20 -6.11
#